data_AF-A0A1K1N103-F1
#
_entry.id   AF-A0A1K1N103-F1
#
_cell.length_a   1.000
_cell.length_b   1.000
_cell.length_c   1.000
_cell.angle_alpha   90.00
_cell.angle_beta   90.00
_cell.angle_gamma   90.00
#
_symmetry.space_group_name_H-M   'P 1'
#
loop_
_entity.id
_entity.type
_entity.pdbx_description
1 polymer ?
#
loop_
_entity_poly.entity_id
_entity_poly.type
_entity_poly.pdbx_seq_one_letter_code
_entity_poly.pdbx_strand_id
1 'polypeptide(L)'
;MNGTRASTEFPMVEVVIEVPRGSFLKRGPAGKLDFVSPLPCPYNYGSVPSHVGREGDLLDALVLGPRLSYGMRIRVRAWGAVILTDRGMSDDKLICGVRRPDAAQRRRILRFFGFYAWCKGWLNTWRHQPGRNACEGWCDALQAIQRARPRDDTWQSSLPDS
;
A
#
# COMPACT_ATOMS: atom_id res chain seq x y z
N MET A 1 2.43 1.61 36.74
CA MET A 1 3.42 1.62 35.64
C MET A 1 2.85 0.85 34.46
N ASN A 2 2.33 1.48 33.41
CA ASN A 2 1.61 0.78 32.34
C ASN A 2 1.72 1.48 30.96
N GLY A 3 2.95 1.62 30.44
CA GLY A 3 3.24 2.45 29.25
C GLY A 3 3.72 1.74 27.98
N THR A 4 3.99 0.43 27.99
CA THR A 4 4.88 -0.19 26.98
C THR A 4 4.19 -1.07 25.92
N ARG A 5 2.87 -1.34 26.00
CA ARG A 5 2.19 -2.24 25.04
C ARG A 5 1.68 -1.57 23.77
N ALA A 6 1.31 -0.28 23.82
CA ALA A 6 0.72 0.42 22.68
C ALA A 6 1.73 0.73 21.56
N SER A 7 3.03 0.76 21.86
CA SER A 7 4.09 1.05 20.88
C SER A 7 4.33 -0.08 19.88
N THR A 8 4.00 -1.32 20.24
CA THR A 8 4.27 -2.51 19.42
C THR A 8 3.11 -2.87 18.50
N GLU A 9 1.87 -2.55 18.90
CA GLU A 9 0.66 -2.84 18.12
C GLU A 9 0.57 -1.98 16.85
N PHE A 10 1.09 -0.76 16.92
CA PHE A 10 1.06 0.22 15.81
C PHE A 10 2.47 0.71 15.50
N PRO A 11 3.25 -0.03 14.68
CA PRO A 11 4.65 0.26 14.43
C PRO A 11 4.82 1.57 13.65
N MET A 12 5.95 2.25 13.90
CA MET A 12 6.41 3.37 13.08
C MET A 12 7.17 2.81 11.87
N VAL A 13 6.76 3.20 10.68
CA VAL A 13 7.39 2.80 9.41
C VAL A 13 7.88 4.03 8.66
N GLU A 14 8.97 3.89 7.91
CA GLU A 14 9.36 4.87 6.90
C GLU A 14 8.63 4.54 5.59
N VAL A 15 7.99 5.55 5.01
CA VAL A 15 7.29 5.44 3.73
C VAL A 15 7.90 6.44 2.75
N VAL A 16 8.18 6.02 1.53
CA VAL A 16 8.54 6.89 0.40
C VAL A 16 7.28 7.12 -0.44
N ILE A 17 6.85 8.38 -0.61
CA ILE A 17 5.65 8.71 -1.38
C ILE A 17 5.90 8.61 -2.88
N GLU A 18 5.11 7.79 -3.56
CA GLU A 18 5.20 7.52 -5.00
C GLU A 18 4.02 8.12 -5.78
N VAL A 19 2.86 8.24 -5.13
CA VAL A 19 1.67 8.87 -5.72
C VAL A 19 1.09 9.86 -4.72
N PRO A 20 1.31 11.17 -4.92
CA PRO A 20 0.66 12.21 -4.14
C PRO A 20 -0.87 12.11 -4.20
N ARG A 21 -1.54 12.39 -3.08
CA ARG A 21 -3.01 12.44 -3.02
C ARG A 21 -3.61 13.31 -4.13
N GLY A 22 -4.57 12.76 -4.87
CA GLY A 22 -5.23 13.40 -6.01
C GLY A 22 -4.41 13.38 -7.30
N SER A 23 -3.26 12.70 -7.32
CA SER A 23 -2.52 12.40 -8.54
C SER A 23 -3.11 11.18 -9.24
N PHE A 24 -3.05 11.20 -10.57
CA PHE A 24 -3.31 10.04 -11.43
C PHE A 24 -2.01 9.36 -11.87
N LEU A 25 -0.87 10.01 -11.66
CA LEU A 25 0.44 9.57 -12.14
C LEU A 25 1.07 8.60 -11.14
N LYS A 26 1.22 7.33 -11.53
CA LYS A 26 2.14 6.39 -10.89
C LYS A 26 3.48 6.52 -11.61
N ARG A 27 4.53 6.83 -10.85
CA ARG A 27 5.89 6.94 -11.38
C ARG A 27 6.72 5.78 -10.85
N GLY A 28 7.58 5.23 -11.69
CA GLY A 28 8.50 4.18 -11.30
C GLY A 28 9.62 4.68 -10.41
N PRO A 29 10.49 3.78 -9.94
CA PRO A 29 11.66 4.11 -9.13
C PRO A 29 12.58 5.16 -9.77
N ALA A 30 12.66 5.20 -11.11
CA ALA A 30 13.44 6.17 -11.87
C ALA A 30 12.72 7.52 -12.13
N GLY A 31 11.51 7.72 -11.60
CA GLY A 31 10.73 8.95 -11.79
C GLY A 31 9.99 9.07 -13.13
N LYS A 32 10.19 8.11 -14.04
CA LYS A 32 9.44 7.97 -15.29
C LYS A 32 7.97 7.64 -15.00
N LEU A 33 7.06 8.08 -15.86
CA LEU A 33 5.64 7.82 -15.72
C LEU A 33 5.34 6.38 -16.13
N ASP A 34 5.10 5.51 -15.16
CA ASP A 34 4.84 4.08 -15.40
C ASP A 34 3.37 3.83 -15.77
N PHE A 35 2.45 4.60 -15.18
CA PHE A 35 1.02 4.38 -15.37
C PHE A 35 0.19 5.61 -15.02
N VAL A 36 -0.84 5.89 -15.81
CA VAL A 36 -1.90 6.85 -15.46
C VAL A 36 -3.11 6.05 -14.97
N SER A 37 -3.37 6.09 -13.67
CA SER A 37 -4.61 5.54 -13.11
C SER A 37 -5.81 6.27 -13.73
N PRO A 38 -6.90 5.58 -14.11
CA PRO A 38 -8.11 6.24 -14.61
C PRO A 38 -8.89 6.97 -13.51
N LEU A 39 -8.54 6.76 -12.24
CA LEU A 39 -9.19 7.41 -11.08
C LEU A 39 -8.14 8.04 -10.17
N PRO A 40 -8.40 9.25 -9.63
CA PRO A 40 -7.44 9.91 -8.76
C PRO A 40 -7.33 9.10 -7.46
N CYS A 41 -6.12 8.79 -7.03
CA CYS A 41 -5.93 8.14 -5.74
C CYS A 41 -6.37 9.14 -4.64
N PRO A 42 -7.41 8.84 -3.83
CA PRO A 42 -7.91 9.78 -2.84
C PRO A 42 -6.97 9.95 -1.63
N TYR A 43 -5.82 9.26 -1.64
CA TYR A 43 -4.84 9.20 -0.57
C TYR A 43 -3.43 9.33 -1.13
N ASN A 44 -2.44 9.61 -0.26
CA ASN A 44 -1.05 9.47 -0.68
C ASN A 44 -0.68 7.98 -0.67
N TYR A 45 0.04 7.56 -1.68
CA TYR A 45 0.51 6.19 -1.85
C TYR A 45 2.03 6.15 -1.88
N GLY A 46 2.61 5.10 -1.34
CA GLY A 46 4.05 4.90 -1.32
C GLY A 46 4.41 3.49 -0.91
N SER A 47 5.71 3.26 -0.75
CA SER A 47 6.28 1.98 -0.37
C SER A 47 7.10 2.08 0.92
N VAL A 48 7.22 0.96 1.63
CA VAL A 48 8.09 0.81 2.80
C VAL A 48 9.44 0.25 2.34
N PRO A 49 10.51 1.06 2.26
CA PRO A 49 11.76 0.64 1.60
C PRO A 49 12.47 -0.55 2.24
N SER A 50 12.17 -0.83 3.51
CA SER A 50 12.79 -1.89 4.30
C SER A 50 12.09 -3.25 4.21
N HIS A 51 10.95 -3.35 3.53
CA HIS A 51 10.15 -4.58 3.48
C HIS A 51 9.72 -4.90 2.05
N VAL A 52 9.75 -6.19 1.73
CA VAL A 52 9.31 -6.75 0.46
C VAL A 52 8.02 -7.54 0.71
N GLY A 53 6.95 -7.18 0.01
CA GLY A 53 5.67 -7.88 0.03
C GLY A 53 5.75 -9.27 -0.58
N ARG A 54 4.64 -10.00 -0.55
CA ARG A 54 4.61 -11.41 -1.00
C ARG A 54 4.64 -11.54 -2.52
N GLU A 55 4.24 -10.48 -3.19
CA GLU A 55 4.29 -10.26 -4.63
C GLU A 55 5.69 -9.93 -5.16
N GLY A 56 6.66 -9.76 -4.27
CA GLY A 56 8.07 -9.53 -4.62
C GLY A 56 8.46 -8.07 -4.79
N ASP A 57 7.51 -7.14 -4.74
CA ASP A 57 7.78 -5.70 -4.70
C ASP A 57 7.86 -5.17 -3.26
N LEU A 58 8.16 -3.88 -3.09
CA LEU A 58 8.19 -3.27 -1.76
C LEU A 58 6.79 -3.24 -1.14
N LEU A 59 6.72 -3.42 0.18
CA LEU A 59 5.46 -3.40 0.91
C LEU A 59 4.76 -2.05 0.75
N ASP A 60 3.52 -2.10 0.26
CA ASP A 60 2.75 -0.91 -0.05
C ASP A 60 2.17 -0.21 1.20
N ALA A 61 2.07 1.12 1.12
CA ALA A 61 1.55 1.96 2.17
C ALA A 61 0.67 3.11 1.65
N LEU A 62 -0.47 3.29 2.31
CA LEU A 62 -1.41 4.39 2.14
C LEU A 62 -1.22 5.39 3.29
N VAL A 63 -0.85 6.63 3.00
CA VAL A 63 -0.66 7.68 4.03
C VAL A 63 -1.84 8.65 4.04
N LEU A 64 -2.61 8.62 5.13
CA LEU A 64 -3.77 9.46 5.37
C LEU A 64 -3.35 10.87 5.78
N GLY A 65 -3.97 11.88 5.15
CA GLY A 65 -3.73 13.28 5.49
C GLY A 65 -3.80 14.23 4.29
N PRO A 66 -3.19 15.42 4.40
CA PRO A 66 -3.01 16.34 3.28
C PRO A 66 -2.10 15.73 2.21
N ARG A 67 -2.04 16.38 1.05
CA ARG A 67 -1.17 15.95 -0.06
C ARG A 67 0.30 16.05 0.34
N LEU A 68 1.06 15.00 0.05
CA LEU A 68 2.51 14.92 0.24
C LEU A 68 3.21 14.97 -1.13
N SER A 69 4.47 15.41 -1.14
CA SER A 69 5.28 15.49 -2.36
C SER A 69 5.75 14.10 -2.81
N TYR A 70 5.89 13.91 -4.12
CA TYR A 70 6.55 12.72 -4.67
C TYR A 70 7.99 12.62 -4.15
N GLY A 71 8.47 11.41 -3.86
CA GLY A 71 9.79 11.11 -3.30
C GLY A 71 9.93 11.46 -1.82
N MET A 72 8.92 12.08 -1.18
CA MET A 72 8.98 12.43 0.23
C MET A 72 9.13 11.17 1.09
N ARG A 73 10.17 11.14 1.94
CA ARG A 73 10.32 10.15 3.01
C ARG A 73 9.62 10.65 4.27
N ILE A 74 8.73 9.85 4.82
CA ILE A 74 8.03 10.17 6.06
C ILE A 74 8.04 8.99 7.01
N ARG A 75 8.37 9.24 8.27
CA ARG A 75 8.21 8.27 9.35
C ARG A 75 6.84 8.45 9.98
N VAL A 76 5.96 7.46 9.82
CA VAL A 76 4.55 7.55 10.20
C VAL A 76 4.07 6.25 10.83
N ARG A 77 3.04 6.33 11.68
CA ARG A 77 2.48 5.16 12.34
C ARG A 77 1.56 4.39 11.40
N ALA A 78 1.74 3.07 11.34
CA ALA A 78 0.82 2.14 10.71
C ALA A 78 -0.26 1.72 11.72
N TRP A 79 -1.53 1.97 11.38
CA TRP A 79 -2.67 1.70 12.27
C TRP A 79 -3.42 0.40 11.95
N GLY A 80 -3.07 -0.22 10.82
CA GLY A 80 -3.63 -1.46 10.31
C GLY A 80 -3.17 -1.66 8.87
N ALA A 81 -3.77 -2.64 8.20
CA ALA A 81 -3.56 -2.87 6.78
C ALA A 81 -4.87 -3.32 6.11
N VAL A 82 -4.95 -3.13 4.81
CA VAL A 82 -5.98 -3.72 3.96
C VAL A 82 -5.39 -4.95 3.29
N ILE A 83 -6.07 -6.09 3.43
CA ILE A 83 -5.71 -7.32 2.74
C ILE A 83 -6.29 -7.24 1.32
N LEU A 84 -5.42 -7.26 0.33
CA LEU A 84 -5.80 -7.40 -1.07
C LEU A 84 -5.22 -8.69 -1.63
N THR A 85 -5.98 -9.29 -2.54
CA THR A 85 -5.50 -10.37 -3.39
C THR A 85 -5.43 -9.86 -4.81
N ASP A 86 -4.27 -9.99 -5.44
CA ASP A 86 -4.08 -9.76 -6.87
C ASP A 86 -3.57 -11.06 -7.50
N ARG A 87 -4.36 -11.63 -8.41
CA ARG A 87 -4.08 -12.92 -9.09
C ARG A 87 -3.73 -14.06 -8.13
N GLY A 88 -4.38 -14.10 -6.97
CA GLY A 88 -4.13 -15.12 -5.94
C GLY A 88 -2.93 -14.85 -5.03
N MET A 89 -2.17 -13.78 -5.25
CA MET A 89 -1.09 -13.34 -4.35
C MET A 89 -1.60 -12.26 -3.39
N SER A 90 -1.14 -12.31 -2.14
CA SER A 90 -1.44 -11.27 -1.14
C SER A 90 -0.64 -10.01 -1.47
N ASP A 91 -1.32 -8.87 -1.49
CA ASP A 91 -0.78 -7.53 -1.77
C ASP A 91 -1.25 -6.58 -0.65
N ASP A 92 -0.82 -6.88 0.58
CA ASP A 92 -1.28 -6.18 1.77
C ASP A 92 -0.82 -4.71 1.75
N LYS A 93 -1.71 -3.78 2.08
CA LYS A 93 -1.42 -2.34 2.05
C LYS A 93 -1.53 -1.74 3.43
N LEU A 94 -0.41 -1.26 3.97
CA LEU A 94 -0.40 -0.59 5.27
C LEU A 94 -1.24 0.68 5.23
N ILE A 95 -2.00 0.94 6.29
CA ILE A 95 -2.76 2.18 6.44
C ILE A 95 -2.10 3.03 7.52
N CYS A 96 -1.44 4.09 7.06
CA CYS A 96 -0.59 4.95 7.85
C CYS A 96 -1.21 6.33 8.05
N GLY A 97 -0.89 6.99 9.16
CA GLY A 97 -1.29 8.38 9.37
C GLY A 97 -0.89 8.93 10.73
N VAL A 98 -0.94 10.26 10.88
CA VAL A 98 -0.70 10.91 12.17
C VAL A 98 -1.77 10.52 13.20
N ARG A 99 -3.02 10.40 12.76
CA ARG A 99 -4.16 10.00 13.59
C ARG A 99 -4.66 8.62 13.20
N ARG A 100 -5.18 7.88 14.18
CA ARG A 100 -5.83 6.60 13.95
C ARG A 100 -7.11 6.82 13.13
N PRO A 101 -7.35 6.05 12.06
CA PRO A 101 -8.59 6.15 11.31
C PRO A 101 -9.76 5.62 12.13
N ASP A 102 -10.83 6.41 12.15
CA ASP A 102 -12.11 6.01 12.73
C ASP A 102 -12.83 4.95 11.85
N ALA A 103 -13.93 4.40 12.35
CA ALA A 103 -14.69 3.37 11.65
C ALA A 103 -15.24 3.85 10.29
N ALA A 104 -15.60 5.12 10.16
CA ALA A 104 -16.11 5.67 8.91
C ALA A 104 -15.00 5.79 7.85
N GLN A 105 -13.81 6.22 8.25
CA GLN A 105 -12.62 6.30 7.40
C GLN A 105 -12.18 4.91 6.96
N ARG A 106 -12.16 3.92 7.87
CA ARG A 106 -11.88 2.52 7.51
C ARG A 106 -12.88 1.98 6.49
N ARG A 107 -14.18 2.21 6.67
CA ARG A 107 -15.21 1.80 5.68
C ARG A 107 -15.01 2.47 4.31
N ARG A 108 -14.62 3.75 4.26
CA ARG A 108 -14.31 4.44 3.00
C ARG A 108 -13.10 3.82 2.30
N ILE A 109 -12.04 3.53 3.06
CA ILE A 109 -10.83 2.88 2.54
C ILE A 109 -11.16 1.50 1.97
N LEU A 110 -11.91 0.67 2.70
CA LEU A 110 -12.32 -0.66 2.22
C LEU A 110 -13.19 -0.60 0.98
N ARG A 111 -14.14 0.35 0.90
CA ARG A 111 -14.96 0.55 -0.31
C ARG A 111 -14.12 0.96 -1.51
N PHE A 112 -13.16 1.86 -1.31
CA PHE A 112 -12.21 2.24 -2.35
C PHE A 112 -11.44 1.03 -2.87
N PHE A 113 -10.87 0.21 -1.97
CA PHE A 113 -10.10 -0.96 -2.37
C PHE A 113 -10.95 -2.10 -2.94
N GLY A 114 -12.20 -2.27 -2.51
CA GLY A 114 -13.15 -3.19 -3.14
C GLY A 114 -13.45 -2.79 -4.58
N PHE A 115 -13.71 -1.50 -4.83
CA PHE A 115 -13.89 -0.98 -6.18
C PHE A 115 -12.60 -1.10 -7.02
N TYR A 116 -11.45 -0.80 -6.43
CA TYR A 116 -10.15 -0.94 -7.08
C TYR A 116 -9.84 -2.39 -7.51
N ALA A 117 -10.05 -3.36 -6.61
CA ALA A 117 -9.84 -4.78 -6.89
C ALA A 117 -10.78 -5.27 -8.01
N TRP A 118 -12.02 -4.81 -8.02
CA TRP A 118 -12.96 -5.08 -9.11
C TRP A 118 -12.43 -4.52 -10.45
N CYS A 119 -12.07 -3.23 -10.52
CA CYS A 119 -11.50 -2.65 -11.74
C CYS A 119 -10.24 -3.39 -12.23
N LYS A 120 -9.34 -3.76 -11.31
CA LYS A 120 -8.14 -4.57 -11.63
C LYS A 120 -8.53 -5.92 -12.22
N GLY A 121 -9.51 -6.61 -11.64
CA GLY A 121 -10.01 -7.89 -12.15
C GLY A 121 -10.45 -7.79 -13.61
N TRP A 122 -11.23 -6.77 -13.95
CA TRP A 122 -11.64 -6.50 -15.33
C TRP A 122 -10.45 -6.25 -16.27
N LEU A 123 -9.50 -5.41 -15.85
CA LEU A 123 -8.31 -5.10 -16.63
C LEU A 123 -7.43 -6.35 -16.86
N ASN A 124 -7.29 -7.18 -15.84
CA ASN A 124 -6.52 -8.42 -15.89
C ASN A 124 -7.14 -9.45 -16.84
N THR A 125 -8.48 -9.56 -16.87
CA THR A 125 -9.20 -10.38 -17.84
C THR A 125 -8.94 -9.90 -19.27
N TRP A 126 -9.00 -8.59 -19.52
CA TRP A 126 -8.69 -8.04 -20.85
C TRP A 126 -7.24 -8.27 -21.29
N ARG A 127 -6.30 -8.31 -20.33
CA ARG A 127 -4.87 -8.61 -20.56
C ARG A 127 -4.55 -10.10 -20.67
N HIS A 128 -5.54 -10.99 -20.71
CA HIS A 128 -5.35 -12.45 -20.70
C HIS A 128 -4.51 -12.98 -19.51
N GLN A 129 -4.51 -12.27 -18.39
CA GLN A 129 -3.83 -12.68 -17.15
C GLN A 129 -4.86 -12.85 -16.02
N PRO A 130 -5.79 -13.83 -16.13
CA PRO A 130 -6.88 -14.01 -15.18
C PRO A 130 -6.37 -14.49 -13.81
N GLY A 131 -7.10 -14.14 -12.76
CA GLY A 131 -6.82 -14.59 -11.40
C GLY A 131 -7.73 -13.91 -10.38
N ARG A 132 -7.78 -14.46 -9.16
CA ARG A 132 -8.62 -13.91 -8.07
C ARG A 132 -8.13 -12.50 -7.70
N ASN A 133 -9.03 -11.52 -7.82
CA ASN A 133 -8.83 -10.14 -7.39
C ASN A 133 -9.87 -9.82 -6.31
N ALA A 134 -9.43 -9.50 -5.09
CA ALA A 134 -10.34 -9.30 -3.96
C ALA A 134 -9.79 -8.31 -2.94
N CYS A 135 -10.70 -7.60 -2.26
CA CYS A 135 -10.41 -6.90 -1.01
C CYS A 135 -10.97 -7.74 0.13
N GLU A 136 -10.09 -8.38 0.92
CA GLU A 136 -10.50 -9.35 1.95
C GLU A 136 -10.80 -8.71 3.30
N GLY A 137 -10.46 -7.42 3.47
CA GLY A 137 -10.84 -6.64 4.64
C GLY A 137 -9.66 -5.96 5.33
N TRP A 138 -9.81 -5.72 6.63
CA TRP A 138 -8.85 -5.02 7.47
C TRP A 138 -8.11 -6.01 8.38
N CYS A 139 -6.81 -5.85 8.55
CA CYS A 139 -6.01 -6.59 9.53
C CYS A 139 -5.05 -5.66 10.30
N ASP A 140 -4.34 -6.24 11.27
CA ASP A 140 -3.33 -5.51 12.04
C ASP A 140 -2.10 -5.21 11.21
N ALA A 141 -1.51 -4.03 11.42
CA ALA A 141 -0.32 -3.61 10.68
C ALA A 141 0.86 -4.57 10.91
N LEU A 142 1.00 -5.08 12.14
CA LEU A 142 2.06 -6.03 12.47
C LEU A 142 1.90 -7.35 11.72
N GLN A 143 0.66 -7.85 11.55
CA GLN A 143 0.41 -9.07 10.79
C GLN A 143 0.79 -8.89 9.31
N ALA A 144 0.46 -7.75 8.71
CA ALA A 144 0.87 -7.44 7.34
C ALA A 144 2.40 -7.35 7.20
N ILE A 145 3.07 -6.68 8.16
CA ILE A 145 4.54 -6.59 8.18
C ILE A 145 5.19 -7.98 8.34
N GLN A 146 4.61 -8.86 9.16
CA GLN A 146 5.10 -10.24 9.35
C GLN A 146 4.94 -11.13 8.11
N ARG A 147 3.96 -10.84 7.26
CA ARG A 147 3.78 -11.52 5.97
C ARG A 147 4.78 -11.04 4.92
N ALA A 148 5.25 -9.80 5.06
CA ALA A 148 6.37 -9.28 4.30
C ALA A 148 7.70 -9.83 4.84
N ARG A 149 8.73 -9.84 3.99
CA ARG A 149 10.10 -10.14 4.44
C ARG A 149 10.91 -8.85 4.55
N PRO A 150 11.86 -8.75 5.49
CA PRO A 150 12.85 -7.69 5.46
C PRO A 150 13.55 -7.66 4.09
N ARG A 151 13.72 -6.46 3.54
CA ARG A 151 14.50 -6.26 2.33
C ARG A 151 15.98 -6.50 2.64
N ASP A 152 16.64 -7.28 1.80
CA ASP A 152 18.07 -7.51 1.80
C ASP A 152 18.72 -6.94 0.52
N ASP A 153 20.05 -6.99 0.46
CA ASP A 153 20.83 -6.47 -0.67
C ASP A 153 20.64 -7.27 -1.97
N THR A 154 19.98 -8.44 -1.90
CA THR A 154 19.71 -9.30 -3.06
C THR A 154 18.38 -8.99 -3.74
N TRP A 155 17.54 -8.13 -3.12
CA TRP A 155 16.25 -7.78 -3.69
C TRP A 155 16.38 -7.00 -5.01
N GLN A 156 15.63 -7.45 -6.00
CA GLN A 156 15.40 -6.77 -7.27
C GLN A 156 13.89 -6.57 -7.42
N SER A 157 13.46 -5.40 -7.90
CA SER A 157 12.03 -5.16 -8.16
C SER A 157 11.55 -6.11 -9.26
N SER A 158 10.33 -6.63 -9.09
CA SER A 158 9.70 -7.49 -10.10
C SER A 158 9.13 -6.70 -11.27
N LEU A 159 9.10 -5.36 -11.20
CA LEU A 159 8.82 -4.49 -12.33
C LEU A 159 10.12 -4.23 -13.11
N PRO A 160 10.20 -4.61 -14.40
CA PRO A 160 11.33 -4.22 -15.23
C PRO A 160 11.35 -2.69 -15.37
N ASP A 161 12.54 -2.09 -15.27
CA ASP A 161 12.78 -0.72 -15.73
C ASP A 161 12.30 -0.62 -17.18
N SER A 162 11.10 -0.08 -17.39
CA SER A 162 10.41 -0.02 -18.70
C SER A 162 10.40 1.41 -19.23
#